data_AF-E9F228-F1
#
_entry.id   AF-E9F228-F1
#
_cell.length_a   1.000
_cell.length_b   1.000
_cell.length_c   1.000
_cell.angle_alpha   90.00
_cell.angle_beta   90.00
_cell.angle_gamma   90.00
#
_symmetry.space_group_name_H-M   'P 1'
#
loop_
_entity.id
_entity.type
_entity.pdbx_description
1 polymer ?
#
loop_
_entity_poly.entity_id
_entity_poly.type
_entity_poly.pdbx_seq_one_letter_code
_entity_poly.pdbx_strand_id
1 'polypeptide(L)'
;MSFNLCCGLALRAVAKRFSNTVPKTSRPLIKGNFTNQLPNTTTLRYSSTTRNATREIVSQMLQSIGSKREAQQYLQLFTSAQTFCVLKVGGAILSEHLDQLGSQLAFLFELGLLPVIVHGAGPQLNRLLEEANVTPSFSEGIRITDTKTLNIARKLFLEENLKLTDKLDQLGVRTRSLSGVFVADFLDKEKWGYVGKIKTINLDADVAIIHPSDLHKELFTDSGAGTLIRRGDAIQKASSLSEFQDLDKIKKALLESQNNLDTEATDASAVVDRFLEFLKVNPFTAYYDENMSGLAIILPPSADKPMATIASLTITKFGWLSNLAENMWSAIKTDNPSLCWRVSEEDENLVWFFEKADASFKHNGGVLFYYGSDFDADVLDSFSTTLPAIHTLR
;
A
#
# COMPACT_ATOMS: atom_id res chain seq x y z
N MET A 1 -16.25 18.92 -28.01
CA MET A 1 -17.24 17.88 -27.63
C MET A 1 -16.51 16.85 -26.81
N SER A 2 -16.74 16.84 -25.49
CA SER A 2 -16.03 15.99 -24.54
C SER A 2 -16.65 14.58 -24.54
N PHE A 3 -15.87 13.56 -24.88
CA PHE A 3 -16.33 12.17 -24.87
C PHE A 3 -16.00 11.51 -23.53
N ASN A 4 -17.03 11.28 -22.72
CA ASN A 4 -16.96 10.62 -21.42
C ASN A 4 -17.06 9.10 -21.59
N LEU A 5 -15.92 8.39 -21.64
CA LEU A 5 -15.87 6.94 -21.40
C LEU A 5 -14.86 6.63 -20.31
N CYS A 6 -15.32 6.75 -19.07
CA CYS A 6 -15.04 5.77 -18.05
C CYS A 6 -16.04 5.95 -16.93
N CYS A 7 -16.62 4.82 -16.53
CA CYS A 7 -17.42 4.76 -15.32
C CYS A 7 -16.48 4.37 -14.18
N GLY A 8 -16.22 5.30 -13.26
CA GLY A 8 -15.57 4.97 -11.98
C GLY A 8 -16.65 4.70 -10.94
N LEU A 9 -16.36 4.01 -9.85
CA LEU A 9 -17.32 3.86 -8.73
C LEU A 9 -16.71 4.51 -7.48
N ALA A 10 -17.47 5.32 -6.73
CA ALA A 10 -17.05 5.81 -5.41
C ALA A 10 -18.06 5.38 -4.33
N LEU A 11 -17.58 4.85 -3.21
CA LEU A 11 -18.41 4.54 -2.05
C LEU A 11 -18.42 5.76 -1.10
N ARG A 12 -19.55 6.12 -0.46
CA ARG A 12 -19.59 7.22 0.54
C ARG A 12 -20.37 6.85 1.79
N ALA A 13 -19.81 7.19 2.96
CA ALA A 13 -20.53 7.23 4.24
C ALA A 13 -21.43 8.48 4.33
N VAL A 14 -22.68 8.33 4.78
CA VAL A 14 -23.57 9.47 5.09
C VAL A 14 -23.92 9.40 6.57
N ALA A 15 -23.45 10.38 7.35
CA ALA A 15 -23.91 10.58 8.72
C ALA A 15 -25.28 11.28 8.72
N LYS A 16 -26.33 10.61 9.20
CA LYS A 16 -27.62 11.26 9.48
C LYS A 16 -27.51 12.06 10.78
N ARG A 17 -27.46 13.39 10.69
CA ARG A 17 -27.82 14.26 11.82
C ARG A 17 -29.34 14.32 11.92
N PHE A 18 -29.91 13.82 13.02
CA PHE A 18 -31.31 14.07 13.36
C PHE A 18 -31.43 15.48 13.96
N SER A 19 -32.22 16.35 13.34
CA SER A 19 -32.63 17.63 13.92
C SER A 19 -33.89 17.43 14.77
N ASN A 20 -33.76 17.65 16.08
CA ASN A 20 -34.91 17.69 16.98
C ASN A 20 -35.65 19.02 16.80
N THR A 21 -36.82 18.98 16.17
CA THR A 21 -37.84 20.04 16.32
C THR A 21 -39.09 19.39 16.91
N VAL A 22 -39.46 19.84 18.11
CA VAL A 22 -40.60 19.33 18.87
C VAL A 22 -41.84 20.18 18.55
N PRO A 23 -42.96 19.61 18.11
CA PRO A 23 -44.24 20.32 18.07
C PRO A 23 -44.88 20.33 19.48
N LYS A 24 -45.26 21.52 19.95
CA LYS A 24 -46.06 21.70 21.17
C LYS A 24 -47.54 21.40 20.87
N THR A 25 -48.11 20.40 21.53
CA THR A 25 -49.56 20.30 21.73
C THR A 25 -49.88 19.87 23.15
N SER A 26 -50.65 20.71 23.84
CA SER A 26 -51.13 20.59 25.21
C SER A 26 -52.40 19.75 25.31
N ARG A 27 -52.49 18.85 26.32
CA ARG A 27 -53.75 18.40 26.98
C ARG A 27 -53.45 17.66 28.31
N PRO A 28 -54.43 17.53 29.23
CA PRO A 28 -54.21 17.72 30.67
C PRO A 28 -53.88 16.46 31.48
N LEU A 29 -53.37 16.73 32.67
CA LEU A 29 -52.92 15.82 33.73
C LEU A 29 -54.02 14.86 34.22
N ILE A 30 -53.71 13.56 34.21
CA ILE A 30 -54.36 12.56 35.07
C ILE A 30 -53.36 12.19 36.17
N LYS A 31 -53.77 12.41 37.43
CA LYS A 31 -53.03 12.06 38.64
C LYS A 31 -53.03 10.55 38.83
N GLY A 32 -51.84 9.95 38.97
CA GLY A 32 -51.64 8.56 39.38
C GLY A 32 -50.28 8.43 40.07
N ASN A 33 -50.28 7.81 41.25
CA ASN A 33 -49.26 7.90 42.30
C ASN A 33 -47.82 7.56 41.88
N PHE A 34 -46.88 8.40 42.34
CA PHE A 34 -45.45 8.13 42.36
C PHE A 34 -45.12 7.04 43.38
N THR A 35 -44.55 5.94 42.92
CA THR A 35 -43.62 5.12 43.71
C THR A 35 -42.25 5.21 43.06
N ASN A 36 -41.25 5.61 43.85
CA ASN A 36 -39.86 5.73 43.43
C ASN A 36 -39.31 4.38 42.97
N GLN A 37 -39.09 4.23 41.66
CA GLN A 37 -38.09 3.31 41.13
C GLN A 37 -37.22 4.07 40.12
N LEU A 38 -35.91 4.07 40.36
CA LEU A 38 -34.88 4.57 39.45
C LEU A 38 -35.10 3.97 38.05
N PRO A 39 -35.06 4.76 36.96
CA PRO A 39 -35.13 4.21 35.61
C PRO A 39 -33.93 3.30 35.35
N ASN A 40 -34.22 2.03 35.11
CA ASN A 40 -33.24 1.05 34.65
C ASN A 40 -32.51 1.57 33.42
N THR A 41 -31.17 1.55 33.52
CA THR A 41 -30.21 1.76 32.45
C THR A 41 -30.67 1.06 31.18
N THR A 42 -30.99 1.84 30.14
CA THR A 42 -31.35 1.31 28.82
C THR A 42 -30.11 0.64 28.24
N THR A 43 -29.99 -0.66 28.47
CA THR A 43 -29.03 -1.51 27.77
C THR A 43 -29.42 -1.48 26.30
N LEU A 44 -28.64 -0.77 25.48
CA LEU A 44 -28.67 -0.88 24.03
C LEU A 44 -28.51 -2.37 23.69
N ARG A 45 -29.62 -3.01 23.29
CA ARG A 45 -29.61 -4.39 22.81
C ARG A 45 -28.87 -4.42 21.48
N TYR A 46 -27.56 -4.65 21.55
CA TYR A 46 -26.74 -5.07 20.41
C TYR A 46 -27.34 -6.36 19.87
N SER A 47 -27.87 -6.36 18.64
CA SER A 47 -28.48 -7.55 18.05
C SER A 47 -27.42 -8.65 17.88
N SER A 48 -27.84 -9.91 18.04
CA SER A 48 -26.98 -11.09 17.89
C SER A 48 -26.34 -11.19 16.50
N THR A 49 -27.00 -10.63 15.47
CA THR A 49 -26.55 -10.62 14.08
C THR A 49 -25.27 -9.82 13.89
N THR A 50 -25.14 -8.66 14.53
CA THR A 50 -23.93 -7.82 14.42
C THR A 50 -22.72 -8.46 15.11
N ARG A 51 -22.92 -9.20 16.22
CA ARG A 51 -21.82 -9.91 16.89
C ARG A 51 -21.23 -11.03 16.04
N ASN A 52 -22.05 -11.71 15.24
CA ASN A 52 -21.58 -12.80 14.39
C ASN A 52 -20.82 -12.25 13.18
N ALA A 53 -21.34 -11.22 12.52
CA ALA A 53 -20.66 -10.55 11.41
C ALA A 53 -19.30 -9.96 11.84
N THR A 54 -19.24 -9.25 12.98
CA THR A 54 -17.96 -8.72 13.49
C THR A 54 -16.95 -9.83 13.81
N ARG A 55 -17.41 -10.98 14.33
CA ARG A 55 -16.51 -12.13 14.59
C ARG A 55 -15.98 -12.76 13.31
N GLU A 56 -16.81 -12.88 12.29
CA GLU A 56 -16.39 -13.41 10.98
C GLU A 56 -15.38 -12.48 10.30
N ILE A 57 -15.62 -11.16 10.34
CA ILE A 57 -14.68 -10.15 9.82
C ILE A 57 -13.34 -10.24 10.54
N VAL A 58 -13.35 -10.23 11.88
CA VAL A 58 -12.13 -10.34 12.67
C VAL A 58 -11.42 -11.67 12.41
N SER A 59 -12.17 -12.77 12.27
CA SER A 59 -11.58 -14.08 11.96
C SER A 59 -10.94 -14.11 10.58
N GLN A 60 -11.59 -13.56 9.55
CA GLN A 60 -11.02 -13.48 8.19
C GLN A 60 -9.79 -12.58 8.13
N MET A 61 -9.82 -11.45 8.84
CA MET A 61 -8.67 -10.54 8.97
C MET A 61 -7.49 -11.21 9.70
N LEU A 62 -7.74 -11.93 10.80
CA LEU A 62 -6.67 -12.63 11.52
C LEU A 62 -6.09 -13.79 10.71
N GLN A 63 -6.88 -14.43 9.85
CA GLN A 63 -6.39 -15.48 8.95
C GLN A 63 -5.54 -14.92 7.79
N SER A 64 -5.72 -13.65 7.43
CA SER A 64 -4.93 -13.01 6.37
C SER A 64 -3.63 -12.37 6.88
N ILE A 65 -3.48 -12.16 8.18
CA ILE A 65 -2.28 -11.60 8.82
C ILE A 65 -1.32 -12.74 9.16
N GLY A 66 -0.22 -12.84 8.43
CA GLY A 66 0.92 -13.71 8.69
C GLY A 66 2.01 -13.09 9.56
N SER A 67 2.10 -11.76 9.65
CA SER A 67 3.17 -11.08 10.41
C SER A 67 2.74 -9.86 11.24
N LYS A 68 3.55 -9.50 12.24
CA LYS A 68 3.37 -8.27 13.04
C LYS A 68 3.37 -7.01 12.16
N ARG A 69 4.18 -6.99 11.10
CA ARG A 69 4.27 -5.90 10.13
C ARG A 69 2.95 -5.72 9.39
N GLU A 70 2.38 -6.81 8.88
CA GLU A 70 1.08 -6.77 8.20
C GLU A 70 -0.01 -6.26 9.15
N ALA A 71 -0.06 -6.75 10.40
CA ALA A 71 -1.01 -6.27 11.40
C ALA A 71 -0.93 -4.75 11.63
N GLN A 72 0.29 -4.18 11.63
CA GLN A 72 0.51 -2.75 11.76
C GLN A 72 0.09 -1.96 10.51
N GLN A 73 0.32 -2.51 9.30
CA GLN A 73 -0.17 -1.91 8.05
C GLN A 73 -1.68 -1.79 8.08
N TYR A 74 -2.38 -2.89 8.42
CA TYR A 74 -3.83 -2.88 8.60
C TYR A 74 -4.27 -1.75 9.54
N LEU A 75 -3.71 -1.64 10.75
CA LEU A 75 -4.07 -0.62 11.75
C LEU A 75 -3.90 0.83 11.27
N GLN A 76 -2.85 1.13 10.50
CA GLN A 76 -2.64 2.47 9.93
C GLN A 76 -3.72 2.82 8.91
N LEU A 77 -4.08 1.88 8.05
CA LEU A 77 -5.10 2.09 7.02
C LEU A 77 -6.48 2.38 7.62
N PHE A 78 -6.79 1.78 8.79
CA PHE A 78 -8.02 2.07 9.54
C PHE A 78 -8.04 3.46 10.20
N THR A 79 -6.87 4.07 10.45
CA THR A 79 -6.78 5.37 11.12
C THR A 79 -6.84 6.55 10.14
N SER A 80 -6.51 6.34 8.87
CA SER A 80 -6.62 7.33 7.79
C SER A 80 -7.94 7.18 7.02
N ALA A 81 -8.92 8.04 7.29
CA ALA A 81 -10.26 8.01 6.66
C ALA A 81 -10.32 8.47 5.18
N GLN A 82 -9.29 8.18 4.38
CA GLN A 82 -9.19 8.59 2.98
C GLN A 82 -9.37 7.41 2.01
N THR A 83 -9.66 7.75 0.75
CA THR A 83 -9.72 6.82 -0.38
C THR A 83 -8.48 5.95 -0.40
N PHE A 84 -8.68 4.66 -0.12
CA PHE A 84 -7.63 3.72 0.22
C PHE A 84 -6.83 3.21 -1.00
N CYS A 85 -7.51 3.01 -2.14
CA CYS A 85 -6.88 2.59 -3.39
C CYS A 85 -7.84 2.68 -4.58
N VAL A 86 -7.32 2.60 -5.80
CA VAL A 86 -8.04 2.38 -7.06
C VAL A 86 -7.82 0.94 -7.49
N LEU A 87 -8.88 0.17 -7.68
CA LEU A 87 -8.83 -1.22 -8.11
C LEU A 87 -9.20 -1.36 -9.59
N LYS A 88 -8.26 -1.78 -10.44
CA LYS A 88 -8.56 -2.14 -11.84
C LYS A 88 -9.09 -3.57 -11.92
N VAL A 89 -10.34 -3.71 -12.35
CA VAL A 89 -10.98 -5.00 -12.59
C VAL A 89 -11.03 -5.31 -14.09
N GLY A 90 -10.54 -6.48 -14.49
CA GLY A 90 -10.63 -6.97 -15.86
C GLY A 90 -12.07 -7.35 -16.25
N GLY A 91 -12.44 -7.24 -17.53
CA GLY A 91 -13.79 -7.58 -17.98
C GLY A 91 -14.18 -9.04 -17.72
N ALA A 92 -13.24 -9.97 -17.87
CA ALA A 92 -13.46 -11.40 -17.59
C ALA A 92 -13.92 -11.64 -16.14
N ILE A 93 -13.39 -10.88 -15.17
CA ILE A 93 -13.76 -10.98 -13.76
C ILE A 93 -15.24 -10.66 -13.54
N LEU A 94 -15.78 -9.65 -14.23
CA LEU A 94 -17.20 -9.31 -14.13
C LEU A 94 -18.13 -10.39 -14.71
N SER A 95 -17.61 -11.23 -15.59
CA SER A 95 -18.33 -12.36 -16.18
C SER A 95 -18.23 -13.62 -15.33
N GLU A 96 -17.02 -13.97 -14.90
CA GLU A 96 -16.68 -15.30 -14.36
C GLU A 96 -16.62 -15.32 -12.83
N HIS A 97 -16.29 -14.19 -12.20
CA HIS A 97 -15.93 -14.11 -10.78
C HIS A 97 -16.68 -13.00 -10.02
N LEU A 98 -17.84 -12.57 -10.53
CA LEU A 98 -18.59 -11.44 -9.96
C LEU A 98 -18.99 -11.66 -8.49
N ASP A 99 -19.36 -12.88 -8.11
CA ASP A 99 -19.75 -13.19 -6.72
C ASP A 99 -18.58 -13.10 -5.75
N GLN A 100 -17.40 -13.57 -6.17
CA GLN A 100 -16.17 -13.50 -5.39
C GLN A 100 -15.72 -12.04 -5.23
N LEU A 101 -15.67 -11.30 -6.35
CA LEU A 101 -15.37 -9.87 -6.34
C LEU A 101 -16.34 -9.09 -5.43
N GLY A 102 -17.65 -9.35 -5.55
CA GLY A 102 -18.67 -8.71 -4.74
C GLY A 102 -18.45 -8.93 -3.26
N SER A 103 -18.21 -10.18 -2.85
CA SER A 103 -17.98 -10.55 -1.45
C SER A 103 -16.75 -9.87 -0.86
N GLN A 104 -15.68 -9.76 -1.65
CA GLN A 104 -14.43 -9.13 -1.18
C GLN A 104 -14.53 -7.61 -1.11
N LEU A 105 -15.21 -6.97 -2.08
CA LEU A 105 -15.50 -5.55 -2.01
C LEU A 105 -16.43 -5.22 -0.84
N ALA A 106 -17.37 -6.11 -0.51
CA ALA A 106 -18.21 -5.98 0.66
C ALA A 106 -17.40 -6.05 1.95
N PHE A 107 -16.47 -7.01 2.05
CA PHE A 107 -15.53 -7.10 3.17
C PHE A 107 -14.71 -5.81 3.35
N LEU A 108 -14.16 -5.25 2.26
CA LEU A 108 -13.45 -3.95 2.33
C LEU A 108 -14.36 -2.82 2.84
N PHE A 109 -15.61 -2.77 2.38
CA PHE A 109 -16.58 -1.79 2.83
C PHE A 109 -16.93 -1.94 4.32
N GLU A 110 -17.08 -3.17 4.81
CA GLU A 110 -17.33 -3.47 6.23
C GLU A 110 -16.15 -3.06 7.12
N LEU A 111 -14.94 -3.17 6.59
CA LEU A 111 -13.70 -2.65 7.16
C LEU A 111 -13.60 -1.11 7.11
N GLY A 112 -14.54 -0.42 6.46
CA GLY A 112 -14.52 1.04 6.31
C GLY A 112 -13.58 1.53 5.21
N LEU A 113 -13.03 0.63 4.41
CA LEU A 113 -12.16 0.94 3.28
C LEU A 113 -12.99 1.16 2.03
N LEU A 114 -12.77 2.28 1.36
CA LEU A 114 -13.59 2.74 0.23
C LEU A 114 -12.75 2.81 -1.05
N PRO A 115 -12.53 1.66 -1.74
CA PRO A 115 -11.77 1.66 -2.97
C PRO A 115 -12.57 2.32 -4.12
N VAL A 116 -11.83 2.93 -5.06
CA VAL A 116 -12.36 3.38 -6.35
C VAL A 116 -12.23 2.25 -7.35
N ILE A 117 -13.33 1.76 -7.91
CA ILE A 117 -13.28 0.62 -8.84
C ILE A 117 -13.28 1.13 -10.29
N VAL A 118 -12.34 0.63 -11.10
CA VAL A 118 -12.28 0.88 -12.55
C VAL A 118 -12.37 -0.44 -13.28
N HIS A 119 -13.48 -0.71 -13.95
CA HIS A 119 -13.68 -1.99 -14.64
C HIS A 119 -13.50 -1.89 -16.17
N GLY A 120 -13.21 -3.02 -16.80
CA GLY A 120 -13.21 -3.18 -18.26
C GLY A 120 -14.38 -4.06 -18.72
N ALA A 121 -14.48 -4.29 -20.02
CA ALA A 121 -15.49 -5.18 -20.61
C ALA A 121 -14.99 -5.82 -21.93
N GLY A 122 -13.69 -6.12 -22.02
CA GLY A 122 -13.03 -6.54 -23.26
C GLY A 122 -13.64 -7.81 -23.90
N PRO A 123 -13.70 -8.94 -23.18
CA PRO A 123 -14.32 -10.17 -23.68
C PRO A 123 -15.79 -9.99 -24.08
N GLN A 124 -16.57 -9.27 -23.26
CA GLN A 124 -17.98 -8.99 -23.53
C GLN A 124 -18.17 -8.14 -24.79
N LEU A 125 -17.29 -7.15 -25.00
CA LEU A 125 -17.33 -6.30 -26.18
C LEU A 125 -17.06 -7.08 -27.46
N ASN A 126 -16.08 -7.99 -27.45
CA ASN A 126 -15.81 -8.84 -28.62
C ASN A 126 -17.04 -9.63 -29.03
N ARG A 127 -17.71 -10.28 -28.06
CA ARG A 127 -18.93 -11.05 -28.29
C ARG A 127 -20.06 -10.20 -28.89
N LEU A 128 -20.33 -9.01 -28.32
CA LEU A 128 -21.38 -8.14 -28.84
C LEU A 128 -21.07 -7.58 -30.23
N LEU A 129 -19.79 -7.35 -30.56
CA LEU A 129 -19.39 -6.92 -31.89
C LEU A 129 -19.61 -8.03 -32.92
N GLU A 130 -19.23 -9.27 -32.59
CA GLU A 130 -19.49 -10.44 -33.43
C GLU A 130 -21.00 -10.64 -33.68
N GLU A 131 -21.82 -10.58 -32.63
CA GLU A 131 -23.29 -10.66 -32.73
C GLU A 131 -23.88 -9.53 -33.60
N ALA A 132 -23.27 -8.35 -33.59
CA ALA A 132 -23.67 -7.20 -34.40
C ALA A 132 -23.06 -7.19 -35.83
N ASN A 133 -22.39 -8.29 -36.23
CA ASN A 133 -21.64 -8.41 -37.48
C ASN A 133 -20.63 -7.25 -37.68
N VAL A 134 -19.97 -6.83 -36.61
CA VAL A 134 -18.87 -5.87 -36.61
C VAL A 134 -17.58 -6.64 -36.34
N THR A 135 -16.70 -6.75 -37.32
CA THR A 135 -15.41 -7.42 -37.13
C THR A 135 -14.52 -6.58 -36.21
N PRO A 136 -14.09 -7.13 -35.05
CA PRO A 136 -13.13 -6.44 -34.19
C PRO A 136 -11.82 -6.18 -34.95
N SER A 137 -11.35 -4.93 -34.95
CA SER A 137 -10.08 -4.56 -35.57
C SER A 137 -9.12 -4.00 -34.54
N PHE A 138 -7.84 -4.37 -34.67
CA PHE A 138 -6.77 -3.95 -33.77
C PHE A 138 -5.58 -3.45 -34.60
N SER A 139 -4.95 -2.39 -34.12
CA SER A 139 -3.69 -1.88 -34.65
C SER A 139 -2.76 -1.62 -33.46
N GLU A 140 -1.59 -2.23 -33.46
CA GLU A 140 -0.59 -2.12 -32.37
C GLU A 140 -1.17 -2.49 -30.99
N GLY A 141 -2.02 -3.52 -30.95
CA GLY A 141 -2.67 -3.97 -29.71
C GLY A 141 -3.80 -3.07 -29.21
N ILE A 142 -4.07 -1.94 -29.86
CA ILE A 142 -5.17 -1.03 -29.55
C ILE A 142 -6.35 -1.33 -30.46
N ARG A 143 -7.55 -1.43 -29.89
CA ARG A 143 -8.78 -1.61 -30.66
C ARG A 143 -9.11 -0.36 -31.45
N ILE A 144 -9.21 -0.50 -32.77
CA ILE A 144 -9.76 0.55 -33.63
C ILE A 144 -11.24 0.70 -33.30
N THR A 145 -11.65 1.88 -32.86
CA THR A 145 -13.01 2.12 -32.34
C THR A 145 -13.69 3.15 -33.21
N ASP A 146 -14.57 2.70 -34.11
CA ASP A 146 -15.42 3.57 -34.93
C ASP A 146 -16.71 3.98 -34.18
N THR A 147 -17.57 4.77 -34.84
CA THR A 147 -18.82 5.24 -34.22
C THR A 147 -19.75 4.08 -33.81
N LYS A 148 -19.83 3.02 -34.62
CA LYS A 148 -20.70 1.86 -34.37
C LYS A 148 -20.20 1.07 -33.16
N THR A 149 -18.91 0.77 -33.14
CA THR A 149 -18.19 0.11 -32.04
C THR A 149 -18.31 0.91 -30.75
N LEU A 150 -18.13 2.23 -30.82
CA LEU A 150 -18.26 3.11 -29.66
C LEU A 150 -19.65 3.07 -29.04
N ASN A 151 -20.72 3.06 -29.86
CA ASN A 151 -22.09 3.00 -29.37
C ASN A 151 -22.38 1.66 -28.67
N ILE A 152 -21.90 0.55 -29.22
CA ILE A 152 -22.02 -0.77 -28.61
C ILE A 152 -21.24 -0.81 -27.28
N ALA A 153 -20.00 -0.33 -27.29
CA ALA A 153 -19.17 -0.24 -26.09
C ALA A 153 -19.83 0.60 -25.00
N ARG A 154 -20.36 1.79 -25.33
CA ARG A 154 -21.03 2.65 -24.34
C ARG A 154 -22.19 1.96 -23.65
N LYS A 155 -23.02 1.24 -24.39
CA LYS A 155 -24.14 0.48 -23.82
C LYS A 155 -23.63 -0.63 -22.91
N LEU A 156 -22.70 -1.44 -23.39
CA LEU A 156 -22.10 -2.53 -22.64
C LEU A 156 -21.47 -2.06 -21.31
N PHE A 157 -20.67 -0.98 -21.34
CA PHE A 157 -20.00 -0.49 -20.13
C PHE A 157 -21.00 0.00 -19.06
N LEU A 158 -22.15 0.55 -19.47
CA LEU A 158 -23.23 0.90 -18.54
C LEU A 158 -23.88 -0.35 -17.96
N GLU A 159 -24.12 -1.38 -18.78
CA GLU A 159 -24.71 -2.65 -18.33
C GLU A 159 -23.79 -3.39 -17.35
N GLU A 160 -22.49 -3.51 -17.65
CA GLU A 160 -21.51 -4.13 -16.77
C GLU A 160 -21.31 -3.33 -15.47
N ASN A 161 -21.35 -1.99 -15.54
CA ASN A 161 -21.32 -1.16 -14.35
C ASN A 161 -22.54 -1.43 -13.46
N LEU A 162 -23.74 -1.48 -14.05
CA LEU A 162 -24.98 -1.77 -13.32
C LEU A 162 -24.95 -3.17 -12.69
N LYS A 163 -24.48 -4.17 -13.44
CA LYS A 163 -24.32 -5.54 -12.96
C LYS A 163 -23.46 -5.61 -11.68
N LEU A 164 -22.34 -4.88 -11.67
CA LEU A 164 -21.47 -4.79 -10.49
C LEU A 164 -22.15 -4.03 -9.34
N THR A 165 -22.79 -2.88 -9.62
CA THR A 165 -23.45 -2.09 -8.56
C THR A 165 -24.61 -2.84 -7.93
N ASP A 166 -25.39 -3.58 -8.72
CA ASP A 166 -26.53 -4.37 -8.24
C ASP A 166 -26.05 -5.53 -7.38
N LYS A 167 -24.94 -6.19 -7.78
CA LYS A 167 -24.33 -7.24 -6.96
C LYS A 167 -23.88 -6.71 -5.60
N LEU A 168 -23.28 -5.52 -5.58
CA LEU A 168 -22.83 -4.88 -4.34
C LEU A 168 -24.01 -4.42 -3.48
N ASP A 169 -25.06 -3.89 -4.09
CA ASP A 169 -26.28 -3.49 -3.38
C ASP A 169 -26.98 -4.69 -2.72
N GLN A 170 -27.03 -5.85 -3.40
CA GLN A 170 -27.51 -7.11 -2.82
C GLN A 170 -26.71 -7.56 -1.59
N LEU A 171 -25.43 -7.20 -1.52
CA LEU A 171 -24.54 -7.47 -0.37
C LEU A 171 -24.60 -6.35 0.68
N GLY A 172 -25.50 -5.37 0.53
CA GLY A 172 -25.65 -4.25 1.46
C GLY A 172 -24.61 -3.14 1.31
N VAL A 173 -23.81 -3.17 0.23
CA VAL A 173 -22.75 -2.20 -0.05
C VAL A 173 -23.30 -1.05 -0.89
N ARG A 174 -23.27 0.17 -0.34
CA ARG A 174 -23.79 1.35 -1.04
C ARG A 174 -22.79 1.92 -2.03
N THR A 175 -23.12 1.85 -3.32
CA THR A 175 -22.25 2.28 -4.42
C THR A 175 -22.69 3.59 -5.08
N ARG A 176 -21.75 4.28 -5.74
CA ARG A 176 -22.04 5.42 -6.63
C ARG A 176 -21.32 5.24 -7.95
N SER A 177 -22.09 5.14 -9.03
CA SER A 177 -21.55 5.26 -10.38
C SER A 177 -21.07 6.68 -10.66
N LEU A 178 -19.83 6.81 -11.10
CA LEU A 178 -19.18 8.01 -11.57
C LEU A 178 -19.10 7.88 -13.08
N SER A 179 -19.44 8.93 -13.81
CA SER A 179 -19.18 9.02 -15.25
C SER A 179 -18.52 10.36 -15.54
N GLY A 180 -17.71 10.41 -16.60
CA GLY A 180 -16.97 11.62 -16.97
C GLY A 180 -15.78 11.94 -16.07
N VAL A 181 -15.19 10.91 -15.46
CA VAL A 181 -13.98 11.03 -14.62
C VAL A 181 -12.74 11.33 -15.48
N PHE A 182 -12.62 10.67 -16.62
CA PHE A 182 -11.50 10.86 -17.53
C PHE A 182 -11.86 11.87 -18.61
N VAL A 183 -11.07 12.94 -18.68
CA VAL A 183 -11.08 13.89 -19.79
C VAL A 183 -9.96 13.48 -20.73
N ALA A 184 -10.31 13.18 -21.98
CA ALA A 184 -9.38 12.68 -22.98
C ALA A 184 -9.50 13.45 -24.30
N ASP A 185 -8.38 13.62 -24.97
CA ASP A 185 -8.30 14.00 -26.38
C ASP A 185 -8.19 12.73 -27.24
N PHE A 186 -8.35 12.81 -28.56
CA PHE A 186 -8.12 11.65 -29.42
C PHE A 186 -6.64 11.23 -29.34
N LEU A 187 -6.38 9.93 -29.22
CA LEU A 187 -5.02 9.40 -29.26
C LEU A 187 -4.43 9.58 -30.66
N ASP A 188 -5.14 9.07 -31.66
CA ASP A 188 -4.95 9.35 -33.08
C ASP A 188 -6.27 9.00 -33.77
N LYS A 189 -6.97 10.01 -34.27
CA LYS A 189 -8.31 9.84 -34.81
C LYS A 189 -8.32 9.11 -36.15
N GLU A 190 -7.27 9.26 -36.94
CA GLU A 190 -7.16 8.62 -38.25
C GLU A 190 -6.79 7.15 -38.11
N LYS A 191 -5.87 6.85 -37.17
CA LYS A 191 -5.37 5.48 -36.96
C LYS A 191 -6.30 4.62 -36.11
N TRP A 192 -6.80 5.13 -34.99
CA TRP A 192 -7.55 4.34 -34.00
C TRP A 192 -9.00 4.79 -33.80
N GLY A 193 -9.45 5.83 -34.49
CA GLY A 193 -10.82 6.33 -34.40
C GLY A 193 -11.08 7.09 -33.10
N TYR A 194 -12.12 6.69 -32.36
CA TYR A 194 -12.56 7.35 -31.14
C TYR A 194 -11.81 6.90 -29.87
N VAL A 195 -10.59 6.36 -30.02
CA VAL A 195 -9.73 6.03 -28.88
C VAL A 195 -9.16 7.31 -28.28
N GLY A 196 -9.27 7.44 -26.95
CA GLY A 196 -8.83 8.62 -26.22
C GLY A 196 -7.46 8.46 -25.55
N LYS A 197 -6.66 9.51 -25.56
CA LYS A 197 -5.51 9.71 -24.67
C LYS A 197 -5.97 10.58 -23.50
N ILE A 198 -5.92 10.02 -22.29
CA ILE A 198 -6.32 10.72 -21.07
C ILE A 198 -5.41 11.94 -20.88
N LYS A 199 -6.02 13.12 -20.76
CA LYS A 199 -5.35 14.40 -20.51
C LYS A 199 -5.40 14.76 -19.03
N THR A 200 -6.56 14.56 -18.43
CA THR A 200 -6.79 14.93 -17.04
C THR A 200 -7.70 13.90 -16.43
N ILE A 201 -7.30 13.44 -15.25
CA ILE A 201 -8.11 12.62 -14.38
C ILE A 201 -8.60 13.56 -13.28
N ASN A 202 -9.91 13.59 -13.07
CA ASN A 202 -10.47 14.39 -12.00
C ASN A 202 -10.57 13.56 -10.71
N LEU A 203 -9.43 13.11 -10.15
CA LEU A 203 -9.35 12.29 -8.92
C LEU A 203 -8.00 12.40 -8.17
N ASP A 204 -8.08 12.45 -6.83
CA ASP A 204 -7.00 12.30 -5.85
C ASP A 204 -6.90 10.83 -5.33
N ALA A 205 -6.38 9.87 -6.11
CA ALA A 205 -6.23 8.48 -5.62
C ALA A 205 -5.14 7.63 -6.31
N ASP A 206 -4.49 6.76 -5.52
CA ASP A 206 -3.45 5.78 -5.91
C ASP A 206 -4.02 4.47 -6.47
N VAL A 207 -3.30 3.74 -7.34
CA VAL A 207 -3.82 2.57 -8.09
C VAL A 207 -3.14 1.24 -7.72
N ALA A 208 -3.91 0.16 -7.60
CA ALA A 208 -3.45 -1.23 -7.47
C ALA A 208 -4.14 -2.15 -8.50
N ILE A 209 -3.39 -3.11 -9.06
CA ILE A 209 -3.90 -4.13 -9.99
C ILE A 209 -3.72 -5.50 -9.33
N ILE A 210 -4.84 -6.15 -9.00
CA ILE A 210 -4.83 -7.37 -8.18
C ILE A 210 -5.92 -8.32 -8.64
N HIS A 211 -5.62 -9.62 -8.58
CA HIS A 211 -6.59 -10.67 -8.87
C HIS A 211 -7.63 -10.73 -7.74
N PRO A 212 -8.92 -10.99 -8.01
CA PRO A 212 -9.94 -11.02 -6.97
C PRO A 212 -9.57 -11.95 -5.82
N SER A 213 -9.21 -13.22 -6.06
CA SER A 213 -8.91 -14.19 -4.98
C SER A 213 -7.92 -13.70 -3.93
N ASP A 214 -6.98 -12.85 -4.34
CA ASP A 214 -5.87 -12.38 -3.51
C ASP A 214 -6.03 -10.92 -3.07
N LEU A 215 -7.16 -10.28 -3.41
CA LEU A 215 -7.48 -8.89 -3.10
C LEU A 215 -7.20 -8.51 -1.63
N HIS A 216 -7.57 -9.36 -0.67
CA HIS A 216 -7.35 -9.11 0.76
C HIS A 216 -5.95 -9.43 1.26
N LYS A 217 -5.10 -10.07 0.45
CA LYS A 217 -3.67 -10.25 0.76
C LYS A 217 -2.91 -9.08 0.17
N GLU A 218 -3.05 -8.85 -1.13
CA GLU A 218 -2.32 -7.80 -1.87
C GLU A 218 -2.56 -6.37 -1.35
N LEU A 219 -3.76 -6.08 -0.85
CA LEU A 219 -4.07 -4.74 -0.32
C LEU A 219 -3.35 -4.46 1.00
N PHE A 220 -2.88 -5.49 1.70
CA PHE A 220 -2.50 -5.39 3.10
C PHE A 220 -1.21 -6.15 3.46
N THR A 221 -0.61 -6.84 2.50
CA THR A 221 0.66 -7.54 2.65
C THR A 221 1.56 -7.20 1.47
N ASP A 222 2.83 -6.91 1.73
CA ASP A 222 3.82 -6.61 0.68
C ASP A 222 4.28 -7.88 -0.07
N SER A 223 3.86 -9.07 0.39
CA SER A 223 4.31 -10.39 -0.09
C SER A 223 3.34 -11.05 -1.10
N GLY A 224 2.36 -10.31 -1.60
CA GLY A 224 1.32 -10.83 -2.47
C GLY A 224 1.77 -11.28 -3.88
N ALA A 225 0.93 -12.06 -4.56
CA ALA A 225 1.09 -12.58 -5.93
C ALA A 225 0.66 -11.60 -7.04
N GLY A 226 0.23 -10.37 -6.69
CA GLY A 226 -0.20 -9.33 -7.61
C GLY A 226 0.88 -8.30 -7.92
N THR A 227 0.62 -7.39 -8.86
CA THR A 227 1.53 -6.28 -9.19
C THR A 227 1.01 -4.98 -8.56
N LEU A 228 1.58 -4.60 -7.43
CA LEU A 228 1.26 -3.36 -6.75
C LEU A 228 2.13 -2.20 -7.30
N ILE A 229 1.51 -1.28 -8.03
CA ILE A 229 2.21 -0.11 -8.61
C ILE A 229 1.87 1.13 -7.77
N ARG A 230 2.69 1.42 -6.76
CA ARG A 230 2.61 2.69 -6.01
C ARG A 230 3.40 3.76 -6.76
N ARG A 231 3.03 5.04 -6.61
CA ARG A 231 3.93 6.16 -6.94
C ARG A 231 5.01 6.16 -5.87
N GLY A 232 5.98 5.26 -5.99
CA GLY A 232 7.04 5.07 -5.00
C GLY A 232 7.94 6.29 -4.91
N ASP A 233 8.48 6.53 -3.73
CA ASP A 233 9.51 7.55 -3.55
C ASP A 233 10.74 7.15 -4.37
N ALA A 234 11.21 8.06 -5.22
CA ALA A 234 12.38 7.80 -6.06
C ALA A 234 13.62 7.65 -5.17
N ILE A 235 14.30 6.49 -5.27
CA ILE A 235 15.56 6.27 -4.57
C ILE A 235 16.65 7.10 -5.24
N GLN A 236 17.20 8.03 -4.48
CA GLN A 236 18.34 8.85 -4.85
C GLN A 236 19.62 8.15 -4.39
N LYS A 237 20.71 8.39 -5.13
CA LYS A 237 22.05 7.92 -4.79
C LYS A 237 22.95 9.12 -4.53
N ALA A 238 23.81 9.03 -3.53
CA ALA A 238 24.86 10.02 -3.29
C ALA A 238 26.19 9.34 -2.98
N SER A 239 27.28 9.86 -3.54
CA SER A 239 28.65 9.39 -3.28
C SER A 239 29.47 10.33 -2.39
N SER A 240 28.90 11.47 -2.03
CA SER A 240 29.54 12.49 -1.18
C SER A 240 28.52 13.23 -0.34
N LEU A 241 28.94 13.77 0.81
CA LEU A 241 28.07 14.54 1.69
C LEU A 241 27.54 15.84 1.03
N SER A 242 28.25 16.39 0.05
CA SER A 242 27.83 17.59 -0.70
C SER A 242 26.69 17.35 -1.69
N GLU A 243 26.43 16.10 -2.07
CA GLU A 243 25.33 15.76 -3.00
C GLU A 243 23.96 15.77 -2.31
N PHE A 244 23.92 15.78 -0.99
CA PHE A 244 22.67 15.86 -0.24
C PHE A 244 22.18 17.30 -0.19
N GLN A 245 20.88 17.48 -0.44
CA GLN A 245 20.25 18.79 -0.41
C GLN A 245 20.25 19.42 0.99
N ASP A 246 20.25 18.58 2.03
CA ASP A 246 20.12 18.99 3.44
C ASP A 246 20.88 18.03 4.35
N LEU A 247 22.02 18.47 4.88
CA LEU A 247 22.86 17.70 5.80
C LEU A 247 22.22 17.51 7.18
N ASP A 248 21.36 18.44 7.61
CA ASP A 248 20.69 18.35 8.91
C ASP A 248 19.69 17.19 8.91
N LYS A 249 19.04 16.93 7.76
CA LYS A 249 18.17 15.75 7.60
C LYS A 249 18.93 14.43 7.75
N ILE A 250 20.14 14.31 7.20
CA ILE A 250 20.96 13.09 7.33
C ILE A 250 21.36 12.92 8.79
N LYS A 251 21.87 13.98 9.42
CA LYS A 251 22.27 13.94 10.83
C LYS A 251 21.09 13.51 11.69
N LYS A 252 19.90 14.05 11.43
CA LYS A 252 18.67 13.65 12.11
C LYS A 252 18.30 12.18 11.88
N ALA A 253 18.35 11.69 10.64
CA ALA A 253 18.07 10.29 10.32
C ALA A 253 19.06 9.34 11.03
N LEU A 254 20.35 9.67 11.00
CA LEU A 254 21.38 8.88 11.70
C LEU A 254 21.21 8.95 13.22
N LEU A 255 20.87 10.11 13.79
CA LEU A 255 20.57 10.24 15.21
C LEU A 255 19.35 9.40 15.63
N GLU A 256 18.32 9.36 14.79
CA GLU A 256 17.14 8.53 15.03
C GLU A 256 17.48 7.03 15.11
N SER A 257 18.46 6.55 14.32
CA SER A 257 18.95 5.16 14.38
C SER A 257 19.76 4.79 15.64
N GLN A 258 20.36 5.78 16.33
CA GLN A 258 21.23 5.56 17.49
C GLN A 258 20.50 5.61 18.84
N ASN A 259 19.28 6.14 18.89
CA ASN A 259 18.50 6.36 20.12
C ASN A 259 17.86 5.08 20.72
N ASN A 260 18.42 3.90 20.45
CA ASN A 260 18.04 2.63 21.06
C ASN A 260 19.08 2.10 22.06
N LEU A 261 20.21 2.79 22.25
CA LEU A 261 21.06 2.56 23.41
C LEU A 261 20.63 3.50 24.54
N ASP A 262 20.58 3.02 25.77
CA ASP A 262 20.39 3.78 27.03
C ASP A 262 21.55 4.79 27.29
N THR A 263 21.96 5.52 26.26
CA THR A 263 23.05 6.49 26.29
C THR A 263 22.44 7.88 26.28
N GLU A 264 22.91 8.74 27.17
CA GLU A 264 22.44 10.12 27.26
C GLU A 264 22.48 10.80 25.88
N ALA A 265 21.45 11.57 25.52
CA ALA A 265 21.26 12.16 24.19
C ALA A 265 22.46 12.98 23.67
N THR A 266 23.35 13.40 24.58
CA THR A 266 24.60 14.11 24.28
C THR A 266 25.65 13.22 23.59
N ASP A 267 25.71 11.93 23.90
CA ASP A 267 26.71 11.00 23.34
C ASP A 267 26.36 10.53 21.93
N ALA A 268 25.07 10.35 21.62
CA ALA A 268 24.61 9.92 20.30
C ALA A 268 24.95 10.93 19.19
N SER A 269 24.81 12.24 19.47
CA SER A 269 25.21 13.28 18.49
C SER A 269 26.70 13.25 18.21
N ALA A 270 27.54 13.05 19.23
CA ALA A 270 28.99 12.98 19.05
C ALA A 270 29.41 11.76 18.21
N VAL A 271 28.72 10.62 18.36
CA VAL A 271 28.94 9.42 17.53
C VAL A 271 28.57 9.68 16.07
N VAL A 272 27.40 10.30 15.83
CA VAL A 272 26.97 10.66 14.46
C VAL A 272 27.92 11.67 13.84
N ASP A 273 28.37 12.68 14.59
CA ASP A 273 29.31 13.68 14.10
C ASP A 273 30.66 13.05 13.70
N ARG A 274 31.18 12.11 14.51
CA ARG A 274 32.38 11.33 14.15
C ARG A 274 32.17 10.48 12.90
N PHE A 275 30.99 9.88 12.75
CA PHE A 275 30.66 9.08 11.58
C PHE A 275 30.57 9.95 10.32
N LEU A 276 29.98 11.14 10.41
CA LEU A 276 29.95 12.09 9.29
C LEU A 276 31.36 12.58 8.91
N GLU A 277 32.24 12.85 9.89
CA GLU A 277 33.65 13.16 9.60
C GLU A 277 34.37 11.98 8.93
N PHE A 278 34.08 10.74 9.33
CA PHE A 278 34.60 9.55 8.66
C PHE A 278 34.14 9.48 7.19
N LEU A 279 32.87 9.76 6.90
CA LEU A 279 32.34 9.74 5.53
C LEU A 279 32.88 10.86 4.63
N LYS A 280 33.46 11.94 5.17
CA LYS A 280 34.11 12.98 4.35
C LYS A 280 35.39 12.49 3.67
N VAL A 281 36.10 11.56 4.31
CA VAL A 281 37.43 11.11 3.88
C VAL A 281 37.44 9.67 3.37
N ASN A 282 36.35 8.93 3.57
CA ASN A 282 36.21 7.54 3.10
C ASN A 282 35.12 7.44 2.02
N PRO A 283 35.34 6.62 0.97
CA PRO A 283 34.34 6.41 -0.06
C PRO A 283 33.11 5.69 0.50
N PHE A 284 31.92 6.11 0.08
CA PHE A 284 30.66 5.46 0.40
C PHE A 284 29.65 5.65 -0.73
N THR A 285 28.62 4.81 -0.73
CA THR A 285 27.42 5.02 -1.54
C THR A 285 26.22 5.08 -0.61
N ALA A 286 25.47 6.18 -0.66
CA ALA A 286 24.24 6.33 0.08
C ALA A 286 23.01 6.16 -0.84
N TYR A 287 21.96 5.55 -0.31
CA TYR A 287 20.66 5.39 -0.95
C TYR A 287 19.61 5.98 -0.03
N TYR A 288 18.76 6.87 -0.53
CA TYR A 288 17.77 7.55 0.28
C TYR A 288 16.57 8.03 -0.55
N ASP A 289 15.43 8.26 0.10
CA ASP A 289 14.28 8.92 -0.51
C ASP A 289 14.26 10.43 -0.21
N GLU A 290 13.44 11.19 -0.95
CA GLU A 290 13.31 12.65 -0.80
C GLU A 290 12.93 13.08 0.64
N ASN A 291 12.16 12.24 1.35
CA ASN A 291 11.69 12.52 2.69
C ASN A 291 12.62 12.02 3.80
N MET A 292 13.73 11.34 3.47
CA MET A 292 14.58 10.61 4.44
C MET A 292 13.78 9.63 5.30
N SER A 293 12.71 9.07 4.74
CA SER A 293 11.96 7.94 5.31
C SER A 293 12.81 6.65 5.33
N GLY A 294 13.85 6.60 4.48
CA GLY A 294 14.85 5.55 4.41
C GLY A 294 16.21 6.12 4.02
N LEU A 295 17.27 5.68 4.71
CA LEU A 295 18.66 6.01 4.45
C LEU A 295 19.52 4.75 4.64
N ALA A 296 20.25 4.36 3.59
CA ALA A 296 21.26 3.31 3.65
C ALA A 296 22.61 3.88 3.25
N ILE A 297 23.65 3.56 4.01
CA ILE A 297 25.04 3.96 3.73
C ILE A 297 25.88 2.69 3.60
N ILE A 298 26.45 2.50 2.41
CA ILE A 298 27.22 1.32 2.05
C ILE A 298 28.68 1.76 1.92
N LEU A 299 29.56 1.05 2.61
CA LEU A 299 31.01 1.19 2.46
C LEU A 299 31.50 0.15 1.45
N PRO A 300 32.35 0.53 0.48
CA PRO A 300 32.89 -0.41 -0.49
C PRO A 300 33.89 -1.38 0.16
N PRO A 301 34.23 -2.48 -0.52
CA PRO A 301 35.30 -3.37 -0.10
C PRO A 301 36.62 -2.62 0.13
N SER A 302 37.36 -3.04 1.16
CA SER A 302 38.68 -2.50 1.51
C SER A 302 39.65 -3.65 1.78
N ALA A 303 40.95 -3.36 1.94
CA ALA A 303 41.97 -4.40 2.18
C ALA A 303 41.65 -5.29 3.39
N ASP A 304 41.02 -4.72 4.43
CA ASP A 304 40.65 -5.44 5.66
C ASP A 304 39.24 -6.04 5.61
N LYS A 305 38.39 -5.60 4.66
CA LYS A 305 37.00 -6.04 4.51
C LYS A 305 36.72 -6.38 3.04
N PRO A 306 36.81 -7.66 2.63
CA PRO A 306 36.68 -8.05 1.22
C PRO A 306 35.29 -7.82 0.61
N MET A 307 34.28 -7.46 1.42
CA MET A 307 32.91 -7.20 0.96
C MET A 307 32.49 -5.76 1.20
N ALA A 308 31.54 -5.31 0.39
CA ALA A 308 30.78 -4.12 0.71
C ALA A 308 30.02 -4.35 2.02
N THR A 309 29.92 -3.32 2.84
CA THR A 309 29.31 -3.39 4.15
C THR A 309 28.22 -2.34 4.27
N ILE A 310 27.02 -2.72 4.73
CA ILE A 310 26.03 -1.72 5.17
C ILE A 310 26.53 -1.15 6.51
N ALA A 311 26.93 0.12 6.50
CA ALA A 311 27.39 0.81 7.71
C ALA A 311 26.24 1.43 8.51
N SER A 312 25.18 1.84 7.81
CA SER A 312 23.94 2.29 8.43
C SER A 312 22.76 1.95 7.52
N LEU A 313 21.67 1.47 8.11
CA LEU A 313 20.37 1.35 7.46
C LEU A 313 19.32 1.87 8.43
N THR A 314 18.75 3.02 8.13
CA THR A 314 17.69 3.64 8.88
C THR A 314 16.44 3.65 8.02
N ILE A 315 15.38 2.99 8.47
CA ILE A 315 14.09 3.04 7.78
C ILE A 315 13.05 3.39 8.84
N THR A 316 12.30 4.46 8.59
CA THR A 316 11.20 4.88 9.46
C THR A 316 10.09 3.84 9.45
N LYS A 317 9.22 3.86 10.46
CA LYS A 317 8.03 3.00 10.48
C LYS A 317 7.17 3.14 9.22
N PHE A 318 7.01 4.35 8.70
CA PHE A 318 6.32 4.57 7.43
C PHE A 318 7.08 3.94 6.25
N GLY A 319 8.40 4.10 6.19
CA GLY A 319 9.26 3.46 5.20
C GLY A 319 9.10 1.93 5.18
N TRP A 320 9.07 1.29 6.35
CA TRP A 320 8.85 -0.15 6.48
C TRP A 320 7.45 -0.59 6.05
N LEU A 321 6.43 0.19 6.36
CA LEU A 321 5.03 -0.13 6.00
C LEU A 321 4.72 0.23 4.54
N SER A 322 5.61 0.96 3.86
CA SER A 322 5.60 1.22 2.43
C SER A 322 6.48 0.22 1.67
N ASN A 323 6.57 0.36 0.34
CA ASN A 323 7.50 -0.45 -0.47
C ASN A 323 8.94 0.11 -0.48
N LEU A 324 9.25 1.09 0.37
CA LEU A 324 10.54 1.77 0.37
C LEU A 324 11.69 0.81 0.69
N ALA A 325 11.54 -0.05 1.71
CA ALA A 325 12.56 -1.02 2.10
C ALA A 325 12.94 -1.97 0.94
N GLU A 326 11.95 -2.50 0.22
CA GLU A 326 12.17 -3.38 -0.95
C GLU A 326 12.84 -2.63 -2.10
N ASN A 327 12.37 -1.41 -2.39
CA ASN A 327 12.95 -0.59 -3.46
C ASN A 327 14.41 -0.22 -3.18
N MET A 328 14.70 0.20 -1.94
CA MET A 328 16.06 0.48 -1.48
C MET A 328 16.92 -0.77 -1.58
N TRP A 329 16.43 -1.91 -1.09
CA TRP A 329 17.16 -3.17 -1.13
C TRP A 329 17.47 -3.61 -2.56
N SER A 330 16.50 -3.51 -3.48
CA SER A 330 16.69 -3.83 -4.89
C SER A 330 17.77 -2.94 -5.53
N ALA A 331 17.78 -1.65 -5.22
CA ALA A 331 18.79 -0.72 -5.70
C ALA A 331 20.19 -1.04 -5.13
N ILE A 332 20.28 -1.35 -3.83
CA ILE A 332 21.52 -1.73 -3.15
C ILE A 332 22.07 -3.03 -3.73
N LYS A 333 21.22 -4.06 -3.87
CA LYS A 333 21.61 -5.39 -4.36
C LYS A 333 22.06 -5.37 -5.83
N THR A 334 21.47 -4.49 -6.63
CA THR A 334 21.88 -4.29 -8.03
C THR A 334 23.31 -3.75 -8.13
N ASP A 335 23.70 -2.85 -7.24
CA ASP A 335 25.04 -2.23 -7.26
C ASP A 335 26.08 -3.06 -6.50
N ASN A 336 25.65 -3.88 -5.53
CA ASN A 336 26.53 -4.62 -4.62
C ASN A 336 26.22 -6.12 -4.71
N PRO A 337 26.90 -6.87 -5.61
CA PRO A 337 26.65 -8.31 -5.80
C PRO A 337 27.10 -9.16 -4.60
N SER A 338 27.99 -8.64 -3.77
CA SER A 338 28.42 -9.23 -2.51
C SER A 338 28.33 -8.16 -1.42
N LEU A 339 27.54 -8.43 -0.37
CA LEU A 339 27.24 -7.47 0.69
C LEU A 339 27.09 -8.17 2.05
N CYS A 340 27.64 -7.58 3.10
CA CYS A 340 27.43 -8.01 4.47
C CYS A 340 26.87 -6.88 5.36
N TRP A 341 26.11 -7.25 6.37
CA TRP A 341 25.56 -6.32 7.35
C TRP A 341 25.25 -7.03 8.66
N ARG A 342 25.29 -6.29 9.77
CA ARG A 342 24.95 -6.83 11.09
C ARG A 342 23.69 -6.15 11.59
N VAL A 343 22.76 -6.94 12.13
CA VAL A 343 21.49 -6.45 12.70
C VAL A 343 21.41 -6.91 14.15
N SER A 344 20.80 -6.11 15.02
CA SER A 344 20.51 -6.54 16.39
C SER A 344 19.54 -7.73 16.43
N GLU A 345 19.74 -8.65 17.36
CA GLU A 345 18.79 -9.76 17.58
C GLU A 345 17.41 -9.29 18.07
N GLU A 346 17.33 -8.08 18.61
CA GLU A 346 16.09 -7.48 19.13
C GLU A 346 15.31 -6.71 18.06
N ASP A 347 15.78 -6.72 16.80
CA ASP A 347 15.11 -6.03 15.71
C ASP A 347 13.79 -6.74 15.32
N GLU A 348 12.66 -6.07 15.46
CA GLU A 348 11.33 -6.49 14.99
C GLU A 348 11.25 -6.87 13.50
N ASN A 349 12.14 -6.38 12.64
CA ASN A 349 12.18 -6.71 11.21
C ASN A 349 13.21 -7.80 10.89
N LEU A 350 13.74 -8.53 11.88
CA LEU A 350 14.77 -9.55 11.68
C LEU A 350 14.38 -10.59 10.61
N VAL A 351 13.10 -10.99 10.56
CA VAL A 351 12.57 -11.92 9.55
C VAL A 351 12.82 -11.42 8.13
N TRP A 352 12.65 -10.11 7.89
CA TRP A 352 12.90 -9.51 6.59
C TRP A 352 14.37 -9.66 6.17
N PHE A 353 15.31 -9.45 7.11
CA PHE A 353 16.74 -9.62 6.82
C PHE A 353 17.11 -11.08 6.53
N PHE A 354 16.49 -12.05 7.20
CA PHE A 354 16.66 -13.47 6.88
C PHE A 354 16.23 -13.79 5.45
N GLU A 355 15.11 -13.22 4.97
CA GLU A 355 14.65 -13.44 3.60
C GLU A 355 15.58 -12.84 2.54
N LYS A 356 16.40 -11.84 2.89
CA LYS A 356 17.29 -11.15 1.95
C LYS A 356 18.70 -11.72 1.87
N ALA A 357 19.11 -12.51 2.87
CA ALA A 357 20.46 -13.06 2.98
C ALA A 357 20.54 -14.48 2.39
N ASP A 358 21.74 -14.87 1.92
CA ASP A 358 22.01 -16.27 1.57
C ASP A 358 22.34 -17.07 2.84
N ALA A 359 22.99 -16.42 3.82
CA ALA A 359 23.38 -17.02 5.09
C ALA A 359 23.42 -15.99 6.22
N SER A 360 23.38 -16.50 7.46
CA SER A 360 23.40 -15.72 8.68
C SER A 360 24.28 -16.37 9.75
N PHE A 361 24.99 -15.56 10.53
CA PHE A 361 25.81 -15.99 11.66
C PHE A 361 25.50 -15.15 12.90
N LYS A 362 25.13 -15.82 14.00
CA LYS A 362 24.73 -15.15 15.25
C LYS A 362 25.92 -15.06 16.21
N HIS A 363 26.22 -13.85 16.69
CA HIS A 363 27.34 -13.60 17.61
C HIS A 363 27.11 -12.33 18.46
N ASN A 364 27.30 -12.46 19.78
CA ASN A 364 27.24 -11.38 20.78
C ASN A 364 26.02 -10.43 20.61
N GLY A 365 24.80 -10.97 20.64
CA GLY A 365 23.57 -10.16 20.62
C GLY A 365 23.22 -9.53 19.28
N GLY A 366 23.93 -9.91 18.21
CA GLY A 366 23.65 -9.48 16.85
C GLY A 366 23.76 -10.64 15.85
N VAL A 367 23.04 -10.50 14.73
CA VAL A 367 23.06 -11.43 13.61
C VAL A 367 23.79 -10.77 12.45
N LEU A 368 24.91 -11.36 12.03
CA LEU A 368 25.60 -11.04 10.80
C LEU A 368 24.86 -11.73 9.64
N PHE A 369 24.54 -10.98 8.61
CA PHE A 369 23.94 -11.46 7.38
C PHE A 369 24.85 -11.16 6.20
N TYR A 370 24.84 -12.03 5.20
CA TYR A 370 25.58 -11.81 3.97
C TYR A 370 24.97 -12.57 2.78
N TYR A 371 25.32 -12.13 1.58
CA TYR A 371 25.03 -12.83 0.33
C TYR A 371 26.18 -12.65 -0.67
N GLY A 372 26.23 -13.52 -1.68
CA GLY A 372 27.11 -13.36 -2.85
C GLY A 372 28.58 -13.73 -2.63
N SER A 373 28.90 -14.50 -1.59
CA SER A 373 30.25 -15.02 -1.31
C SER A 373 30.21 -16.18 -0.32
N ASP A 374 31.07 -17.18 -0.52
CA ASP A 374 31.30 -18.27 0.42
C ASP A 374 32.54 -17.93 1.28
N PHE A 375 32.39 -17.86 2.60
CA PHE A 375 33.49 -17.55 3.52
C PHE A 375 33.75 -18.67 4.52
N ASP A 376 35.02 -18.78 4.89
CA ASP A 376 35.46 -19.56 6.04
C ASP A 376 35.05 -18.88 7.36
N ALA A 377 34.90 -19.69 8.41
CA ALA A 377 34.41 -19.25 9.72
C ALA A 377 35.24 -18.11 10.35
N ASP A 378 36.55 -18.06 10.10
CA ASP A 378 37.46 -17.05 10.67
C ASP A 378 37.19 -15.64 10.11
N VAL A 379 36.82 -15.55 8.83
CA VAL A 379 36.46 -14.27 8.20
C VAL A 379 35.12 -13.78 8.76
N LEU A 380 34.15 -14.68 8.94
CA LEU A 380 32.85 -14.35 9.52
C LEU A 380 32.96 -13.89 10.98
N ASP A 381 33.84 -14.48 11.77
CA ASP A 381 34.08 -14.08 13.16
C ASP A 381 34.65 -12.65 13.24
N SER A 382 35.59 -12.30 12.34
CA SER A 382 36.14 -10.95 12.24
C SER A 382 35.09 -9.89 11.87
N PHE A 383 34.15 -10.22 10.98
CA PHE A 383 33.04 -9.33 10.63
C PHE A 383 32.03 -9.20 11.77
N SER A 384 31.74 -10.30 12.46
CA SER A 384 30.78 -10.32 13.56
C SER A 384 31.23 -9.48 14.77
N THR A 385 32.53 -9.31 14.95
CA THR A 385 33.13 -8.54 16.06
C THR A 385 33.40 -7.09 15.70
N THR A 386 33.68 -6.77 14.42
CA THR A 386 34.08 -5.43 13.98
C THR A 386 32.95 -4.58 13.41
N LEU A 387 31.83 -5.19 12.99
CA LEU A 387 30.69 -4.45 12.47
C LEU A 387 29.76 -4.00 13.61
N PRO A 388 29.40 -2.70 13.68
CA PRO A 388 28.35 -2.26 14.56
C PRO A 388 27.02 -2.90 14.14
N ALA A 389 26.22 -3.34 15.11
CA ALA A 389 24.88 -3.81 14.82
C ALA A 389 24.03 -2.61 14.37
N ILE A 390 23.40 -2.74 13.22
CA ILE A 390 22.40 -1.79 12.75
C ILE A 390 21.10 -2.07 13.51
N HIS A 391 20.44 -1.00 13.93
CA HIS A 391 19.10 -1.03 14.48
C HIS A 391 18.18 -0.30 13.50
N THR A 392 17.20 -1.00 12.94
CA THR A 392 16.32 -0.43 11.92
C THR A 392 14.98 0.05 12.46
N LEU A 393 14.85 0.15 13.79
CA LEU A 393 13.56 0.27 14.45
C LEU A 393 13.39 1.37 15.46
N ARG A 394 12.11 1.76 15.52
CA ARG A 394 11.25 1.84 16.71
C ARG A 394 9.93 1.10 16.47
#